data_AF-A0AAE0C0D8-F1
#
_entry.id   AF-A0AAE0C0D8-F1
#
_cell.length_a   1.000
_cell.length_b   1.000
_cell.length_c   1.000
_cell.angle_alpha   90.00
_cell.angle_beta   90.00
_cell.angle_gamma   90.00
#
_symmetry.space_group_name_H-M   'P 1'
#
loop_
_entity.id
_entity.type
_entity.pdbx_description
1 polymer ?
#
loop_
_entity_poly.entity_id
_entity_poly.type
_entity_poly.pdbx_seq_one_letter_code
_entity_poly.pdbx_strand_id
1 'polypeptide(L)'
;MLDAQDMDVVVFPSVYSFGATDLIKLRCVPVLPLGVTADAKYVDSYVNTPLDFFAHDIQHARRTVQETESYWHRKVHDRTYLTNRTPFAWVSRLQFYKEMNSFTNDVVLPLIVEDKKVDDDTTRRRKRIKKMIVFEVIHEKAWPITRDTLCDAILLGYDVFPIERLVVLEDSGIHYEVDKFNDPTTLSNMKNKLISGFYDDINNPKDFIVHRDMRSAQKISEAALEFLKEMGCDKDKISLSELLDNAEDDVNADEMIQLRQTNAQTMA
;
A
#
# COMPACT_ATOMS: atom_id res chain seq x y z
N MET A 1 -7.72 3.34 21.95
CA MET A 1 -7.05 4.43 21.22
C MET A 1 -5.56 4.20 21.45
N LEU A 2 -4.83 3.77 20.43
CA LEU A 2 -3.37 3.66 20.51
C LEU A 2 -2.84 5.10 20.47
N ASP A 3 -2.33 5.61 21.59
CA ASP A 3 -1.69 6.92 21.63
C ASP A 3 -0.43 6.86 20.77
N ALA A 4 -0.43 7.59 19.65
CA ALA A 4 0.72 7.71 18.76
C ALA A 4 1.95 8.39 19.43
N GLN A 5 1.85 8.76 20.71
CA GLN A 5 2.90 9.37 21.50
C GLN A 5 3.98 8.38 21.97
N ASP A 6 3.68 7.07 21.99
CA ASP A 6 4.63 6.02 22.42
C ASP A 6 5.44 5.40 21.27
N MET A 7 5.29 5.93 20.06
CA MET A 7 5.97 5.45 18.86
C MET A 7 7.19 6.31 18.56
N ASP A 8 8.39 5.72 18.65
CA ASP A 8 9.64 6.32 18.18
C ASP A 8 9.66 6.37 16.63
N VAL A 9 8.78 7.19 16.04
CA VAL A 9 8.69 7.44 14.60
C VAL A 9 9.12 8.84 14.24
N VAL A 10 9.82 8.97 13.11
CA VAL A 10 10.28 10.25 12.58
C VAL A 10 9.45 10.61 11.36
N VAL A 11 8.67 11.68 11.44
CA VAL A 11 8.07 12.30 10.25
C VAL A 11 9.16 13.13 9.57
N PHE A 12 9.47 12.79 8.31
CA PHE A 12 10.58 13.38 7.58
C PHE A 12 10.06 14.27 6.43
N PRO A 13 10.04 15.61 6.60
CA PRO A 13 9.64 16.51 5.54
C PRO A 13 10.66 16.50 4.40
N SER A 14 10.19 16.39 3.16
CA SER A 14 11.04 16.33 1.98
C SER A 14 10.41 17.06 0.80
N VAL A 15 11.22 17.87 0.12
CA VAL A 15 10.90 18.45 -1.19
C VAL A 15 11.27 17.53 -2.35
N TYR A 16 11.97 16.43 -2.06
CA TYR A 16 12.36 15.43 -3.07
C TYR A 16 11.24 14.44 -3.32
N SER A 17 11.07 14.06 -4.58
CA SER A 17 10.16 13.00 -4.99
C SER A 17 10.74 11.62 -4.65
N PHE A 18 9.94 10.79 -4.00
CA PHE A 18 10.26 9.39 -3.77
C PHE A 18 9.59 8.52 -4.83
N GLY A 19 10.35 7.60 -5.43
CA GLY A 19 9.78 6.59 -6.31
C GLY A 19 9.13 5.46 -5.50
N ALA A 20 8.33 4.63 -6.17
CA ALA A 20 7.72 3.44 -5.55
C ALA A 20 8.75 2.54 -4.85
N THR A 21 9.92 2.33 -5.46
CA THR A 21 11.00 1.53 -4.85
C THR A 21 11.56 2.16 -3.58
N ASP A 22 11.63 3.49 -3.50
CA ASP A 22 12.11 4.19 -2.31
C ASP A 22 11.11 4.04 -1.17
N LEU A 23 9.82 4.23 -1.46
CA LEU A 23 8.74 4.07 -0.49
C LEU A 23 8.62 2.61 0.01
N ILE A 24 8.86 1.62 -0.86
CA ILE A 24 8.94 0.20 -0.47
C ILE A 24 10.09 -0.05 0.52
N LYS A 25 11.27 0.52 0.27
CA LYS A 25 12.41 0.40 1.19
C LYS A 25 12.16 1.11 2.52
N LEU A 26 11.59 2.31 2.48
CA LEU A 26 11.30 3.11 3.66
C LEU A 26 10.27 2.44 4.58
N ARG A 27 9.40 1.57 4.06
CA ARG A 27 8.44 0.80 4.88
C ARG A 27 9.10 -0.01 6.01
N CYS A 28 10.38 -0.35 5.85
CA CYS A 28 11.15 -1.16 6.78
C CYS A 28 11.78 -0.37 7.93
N VAL A 29 11.56 0.95 8.01
CA VAL A 29 12.08 1.82 9.06
C VAL A 29 10.96 2.71 9.62
N PRO A 30 11.07 3.18 10.87
CA PRO A 30 10.10 4.09 11.46
C PRO A 30 10.31 5.55 10.97
N VAL A 31 10.51 5.74 9.66
CA VAL A 31 10.68 7.04 9.02
C VAL A 31 9.55 7.22 8.00
N LEU A 32 8.73 8.24 8.21
CA LEU A 32 7.51 8.48 7.46
C LEU A 32 7.71 9.74 6.61
N PRO A 33 7.86 9.61 5.28
CA PRO A 33 8.08 10.77 4.42
C PRO A 33 6.83 11.66 4.41
N LEU A 34 7.06 12.96 4.45
CA LEU A 34 6.03 13.99 4.29
C LEU A 34 6.44 14.90 3.13
N GLY A 35 5.69 14.82 2.03
CA GLY A 35 5.90 15.64 0.85
C GLY A 35 5.65 17.11 1.15
N VAL A 36 6.63 17.95 0.85
CA VAL A 36 6.53 19.40 0.94
C VAL A 36 6.55 19.99 -0.46
N THR A 37 5.48 20.66 -0.85
CA THR A 37 5.36 21.35 -2.13
C THR A 37 4.90 22.78 -1.91
N ALA A 38 5.45 23.72 -2.69
CA ALA A 38 4.98 25.11 -2.71
C ALA A 38 3.83 25.30 -3.71
N ASP A 39 3.77 24.45 -4.73
CA ASP A 39 2.84 24.55 -5.85
C ASP A 39 1.84 23.39 -5.84
N ALA A 40 0.65 23.64 -6.40
CA ALA A 40 -0.32 22.60 -6.66
C ALA A 40 0.21 21.63 -7.74
N LYS A 41 0.02 20.32 -7.54
CA LYS A 41 0.46 19.29 -8.50
C LYS A 41 -0.68 18.35 -8.84
N TYR A 42 -0.71 17.89 -10.09
CA TYR A 42 -1.64 16.85 -10.52
C TYR A 42 -1.10 15.48 -10.10
N VAL A 43 -1.74 14.86 -9.11
CA VAL A 43 -1.46 13.51 -8.59
C VAL A 43 -2.78 12.85 -8.18
N ASP A 44 -2.80 11.53 -8.06
CA ASP A 44 -3.97 10.77 -7.61
C ASP A 44 -5.27 11.06 -8.41
N SER A 45 -5.10 11.41 -9.69
CA SER A 45 -6.14 11.81 -10.64
C SER A 45 -6.76 13.21 -10.46
N TYR A 46 -6.22 14.08 -9.57
CA TYR A 46 -6.70 15.46 -9.41
C TYR A 46 -5.58 16.47 -9.06
N VAL A 47 -5.90 17.76 -9.13
CA VAL A 47 -4.96 18.82 -8.72
C VAL A 47 -4.99 18.93 -7.21
N ASN A 48 -3.89 18.54 -6.57
CA ASN A 48 -3.69 18.63 -5.12
C ASN A 48 -2.97 19.93 -4.78
N THR A 49 -3.54 20.72 -3.87
CA THR A 49 -2.87 21.88 -3.27
C THR A 49 -1.78 21.42 -2.28
N PRO A 50 -0.87 22.32 -1.85
CA PRO A 50 0.06 22.01 -0.78
C PRO A 50 -0.60 21.47 0.50
N LEU A 51 -1.81 21.94 0.83
CA LEU A 51 -2.56 21.47 1.99
C LEU A 51 -3.09 20.05 1.76
N ASP A 52 -3.60 19.74 0.57
CA ASP A 52 -4.08 18.39 0.23
C ASP A 52 -2.94 17.37 0.32
N PHE A 53 -1.77 17.69 -0.24
CA PHE A 53 -0.56 16.85 -0.11
C PHE A 53 -0.17 16.61 1.34
N PHE A 54 -0.17 17.65 2.17
CA PHE A 54 0.17 17.54 3.58
C PHE A 54 -0.83 16.63 4.32
N ALA A 55 -2.13 16.85 4.11
CA ALA A 55 -3.18 16.06 4.73
C ALA A 55 -3.12 14.59 4.29
N HIS A 56 -2.93 14.35 2.99
CA HIS A 56 -2.74 13.03 2.40
C HIS A 56 -1.57 12.28 3.05
N ASP A 57 -0.39 12.88 3.06
CA ASP A 57 0.83 12.21 3.54
C ASP A 57 0.79 11.99 5.06
N ILE A 58 0.19 12.89 5.84
CA ILE A 58 -0.06 12.65 7.27
C ILE A 58 -1.00 11.46 7.46
N GLN A 59 -2.04 11.31 6.65
CA GLN A 59 -2.90 10.14 6.73
C GLN A 59 -2.16 8.84 6.39
N HIS A 60 -1.25 8.85 5.40
CA HIS A 60 -0.38 7.70 5.13
C HIS A 60 0.55 7.40 6.30
N ALA A 61 1.19 8.41 6.88
CA ALA A 61 2.06 8.26 8.04
C ALA A 61 1.32 7.63 9.22
N ARG A 62 0.14 8.17 9.54
CA ARG A 62 -0.72 7.68 10.62
C ARG A 62 -1.18 6.24 10.40
N ARG A 63 -1.66 5.90 9.20
CA ARG A 63 -2.08 4.52 8.87
C ARG A 63 -0.90 3.55 8.95
N THR A 64 0.27 3.96 8.46
CA THR A 64 1.49 3.14 8.55
C THR A 64 1.83 2.78 9.99
N VAL A 65 1.74 3.76 10.91
CA VAL A 65 1.93 3.57 12.36
C VAL A 65 0.89 2.57 12.90
N GLN A 66 -0.39 2.83 12.65
CA GLN A 66 -1.50 2.03 13.15
C GLN A 66 -1.44 0.56 12.68
N GLU A 67 -1.21 0.34 11.39
CA GLU A 67 -1.16 -1.00 10.81
C GLU A 67 0.08 -1.77 11.25
N THR A 68 1.22 -1.09 11.39
CA THR A 68 2.45 -1.71 11.93
C THR A 68 2.26 -2.18 13.36
N GLU A 69 1.71 -1.33 14.23
CA GLU A 69 1.48 -1.67 15.63
C GLU A 69 0.42 -2.76 15.79
N SER A 70 -0.68 -2.65 15.05
CA SER A 70 -1.75 -3.65 15.04
C SER A 70 -1.21 -5.03 14.62
N TYR A 71 -0.42 -5.09 13.55
CA TYR A 71 0.18 -6.34 13.11
C TYR A 71 1.20 -6.87 14.12
N TRP A 72 2.07 -6.01 14.64
CA TRP A 72 3.10 -6.39 15.60
C TRP A 72 2.46 -7.00 16.86
N HIS A 73 1.47 -6.35 17.45
CA HIS A 73 0.75 -6.87 18.61
C HIS A 73 0.01 -8.19 18.31
N ARG A 74 -0.66 -8.30 17.17
CA ARG A 74 -1.50 -9.48 16.86
C ARG A 74 -0.69 -10.71 16.42
N LYS A 75 0.47 -10.52 15.79
CA LYS A 75 1.18 -11.59 15.07
C LYS A 75 2.64 -11.78 15.47
N VAL A 76 3.29 -10.76 16.02
CA VAL A 76 4.76 -10.76 16.18
C VAL A 76 5.19 -10.75 17.63
N HIS A 77 4.64 -9.85 18.44
CA HIS A 77 5.04 -9.57 19.82
C HIS A 77 5.22 -10.83 20.67
N ASP A 78 4.19 -11.69 20.68
CA ASP A 78 4.14 -12.90 21.52
C ASP A 78 4.47 -14.20 20.77
N ARG A 79 4.94 -14.14 19.50
CA ARG A 79 5.07 -15.36 18.67
C ARG A 79 6.10 -16.36 19.20
N THR A 80 7.02 -15.90 20.03
CA THR A 80 8.06 -16.71 20.69
C THR A 80 7.61 -17.27 22.03
N TYR A 81 6.43 -16.88 22.54
CA TYR A 81 5.97 -17.25 23.88
C TYR A 81 5.93 -18.78 24.08
N LEU A 82 5.54 -19.53 23.06
CA LEU A 82 5.46 -21.00 23.14
C LEU A 82 6.83 -21.68 23.13
N THR A 83 7.85 -21.06 22.57
CA THR A 83 9.22 -21.62 22.44
C THR A 83 10.18 -21.09 23.49
N ASN A 84 9.95 -19.89 24.02
CA ASN A 84 10.78 -19.24 25.04
C ASN A 84 9.90 -18.48 26.05
N ARG A 85 9.63 -19.09 27.21
CA ARG A 85 8.73 -18.56 28.25
C ARG A 85 9.46 -17.70 29.27
N THR A 86 10.10 -16.62 28.82
CA THR A 86 10.65 -15.62 29.73
C THR A 86 9.90 -14.30 29.60
N PRO A 87 9.84 -13.47 30.66
CA PRO A 87 9.20 -12.15 30.59
C PRO A 87 9.80 -11.20 29.53
N PHE A 88 10.96 -11.53 28.98
CA PHE A 88 11.69 -10.74 28.00
C PHE A 88 11.76 -11.41 26.61
N ALA A 89 11.08 -12.53 26.42
CA ALA A 89 11.15 -13.29 25.17
C ALA A 89 10.39 -12.65 24.00
N TRP A 90 9.68 -11.55 24.24
CA TRP A 90 8.93 -10.82 23.22
C TRP A 90 9.82 -10.28 22.08
N VAL A 91 9.25 -10.20 20.89
CA VAL A 91 9.93 -9.60 19.74
C VAL A 91 9.78 -8.09 19.81
N SER A 92 10.88 -7.35 19.97
CA SER A 92 10.83 -5.88 20.00
C SER A 92 10.44 -5.28 18.64
N ARG A 93 9.93 -4.04 18.64
CA ARG A 93 9.62 -3.29 17.41
C ARG A 93 10.84 -3.15 16.50
N LEU A 94 12.00 -2.82 17.07
CA LEU A 94 13.26 -2.74 16.33
C LEU A 94 13.61 -4.07 15.66
N GLN A 95 13.39 -5.19 16.35
CA GLN A 95 13.61 -6.52 15.77
C GLN A 95 12.63 -6.79 14.62
N PHE A 96 11.36 -6.38 14.76
CA PHE A 96 10.38 -6.51 13.68
C PHE A 96 10.74 -5.66 12.44
N TYR A 97 11.18 -4.41 12.62
CA TYR A 97 11.70 -3.59 11.52
C TYR A 97 12.91 -4.22 10.82
N LYS A 98 13.83 -4.82 11.59
CA LYS A 98 14.98 -5.56 11.02
C LYS A 98 14.53 -6.76 10.19
N GLU A 99 13.52 -7.50 10.65
CA GLU A 99 12.95 -8.62 9.90
C GLU A 99 12.27 -8.18 8.61
N MET A 100 11.47 -7.11 8.65
CA MET A 100 10.90 -6.49 7.45
C MET A 100 11.99 -6.04 6.48
N ASN A 101 13.07 -5.43 6.99
CA ASN A 101 14.20 -5.01 6.17
C ASN A 101 14.91 -6.20 5.50
N SER A 102 15.19 -7.27 6.25
CA SER A 102 15.78 -8.50 5.70
C SER A 102 14.87 -9.13 4.65
N PHE A 103 13.59 -9.33 4.95
CA PHE A 103 12.64 -9.85 3.98
C PHE A 103 12.56 -8.99 2.71
N THR A 104 12.58 -7.67 2.87
CA THR A 104 12.51 -6.75 1.73
C THR A 104 13.75 -6.84 0.86
N ASN A 105 14.95 -6.82 1.44
CA ASN A 105 16.20 -6.87 0.68
C ASN A 105 16.47 -8.25 0.08
N ASP A 106 16.20 -9.32 0.84
CA ASP A 106 16.58 -10.68 0.47
C ASP A 106 15.52 -11.36 -0.42
N VAL A 107 14.25 -10.93 -0.33
CA VAL A 107 13.14 -11.55 -1.06
C VAL A 107 12.44 -10.56 -1.99
N VAL A 108 11.94 -9.43 -1.48
CA VAL A 108 11.05 -8.56 -2.27
C VAL A 108 11.80 -7.82 -3.39
N LEU A 109 12.91 -7.14 -3.07
CA LEU A 109 13.65 -6.33 -4.05
C LEU A 109 14.16 -7.14 -5.25
N PRO A 110 14.73 -8.35 -5.09
CA PRO A 110 15.10 -9.21 -6.22
C PRO A 110 13.95 -9.50 -7.19
N LEU A 111 12.71 -9.58 -6.68
CA LEU A 111 11.51 -9.90 -7.46
C LEU A 111 10.88 -8.68 -8.15
N ILE A 112 11.23 -7.46 -7.77
CA ILE A 112 10.57 -6.23 -8.27
C ILE A 112 11.51 -5.21 -8.92
N VAL A 113 12.82 -5.27 -8.63
CA VAL A 113 13.83 -4.38 -9.19
C VAL A 113 14.43 -4.99 -10.45
N GLU A 114 14.42 -4.22 -11.53
CA GLU A 114 14.98 -4.60 -12.83
C GLU A 114 16.51 -4.63 -12.79
N ASP A 115 17.12 -5.74 -13.21
CA ASP A 115 18.54 -5.83 -13.54
C ASP A 115 18.70 -5.91 -15.06
N LYS A 116 19.10 -4.80 -15.69
CA LYS A 116 19.26 -4.71 -17.14
C LYS A 116 20.33 -5.66 -17.71
N LYS A 117 21.21 -6.22 -16.88
CA LYS A 117 22.25 -7.16 -17.32
C LYS A 117 21.76 -8.61 -17.32
N VAL A 118 20.73 -8.92 -16.53
CA VAL A 118 20.27 -10.28 -16.28
C VAL A 118 18.85 -10.50 -16.81
N ASP A 119 17.95 -9.53 -16.60
CA ASP A 119 16.55 -9.65 -16.93
C ASP A 119 16.30 -9.39 -18.42
N ASP A 120 15.61 -10.31 -19.09
CA ASP A 120 15.03 -10.06 -20.41
C ASP A 120 13.86 -9.06 -20.35
N ASP A 121 13.33 -8.66 -21.51
CA ASP A 121 12.26 -7.67 -21.57
C ASP A 121 10.96 -8.12 -20.90
N THR A 122 10.61 -9.40 -21.03
CA THR A 122 9.41 -9.98 -20.43
C THR A 122 9.52 -9.97 -18.91
N THR A 123 10.68 -10.37 -18.38
CA THR A 123 10.99 -10.37 -16.95
C THR A 123 10.92 -8.95 -16.40
N ARG A 124 11.54 -7.96 -17.05
CA ARG A 124 11.46 -6.55 -16.61
C ARG A 124 10.02 -6.04 -16.55
N ARG A 125 9.22 -6.33 -17.58
CA ARG A 125 7.79 -5.95 -17.63
C ARG A 125 6.99 -6.58 -16.49
N ARG A 126 7.24 -7.85 -16.17
CA ARG A 126 6.60 -8.54 -15.03
C ARG A 126 7.03 -7.94 -13.69
N LYS A 127 8.32 -7.67 -13.50
CA LYS A 127 8.84 -7.02 -12.29
C LYS A 127 8.18 -5.66 -12.04
N ARG A 128 7.88 -4.89 -13.10
CA ARG A 128 7.12 -3.64 -12.99
C ARG A 128 5.72 -3.84 -12.41
N ILE A 129 4.98 -4.86 -12.84
CA ILE A 129 3.67 -5.17 -12.24
C ILE A 129 3.86 -5.58 -10.77
N LYS A 130 4.79 -6.50 -10.48
CA LYS A 130 5.05 -6.97 -9.11
C LYS A 130 5.40 -5.81 -8.17
N LYS A 131 6.20 -4.84 -8.64
CA LYS A 131 6.49 -3.59 -7.93
C LYS A 131 5.23 -2.80 -7.58
N MET A 132 4.31 -2.65 -8.53
CA MET A 132 3.05 -1.92 -8.29
C MET A 132 2.12 -2.68 -7.34
N ILE A 133 2.08 -4.02 -7.40
CA ILE A 133 1.36 -4.84 -6.42
C ILE A 133 1.91 -4.58 -5.00
N VAL A 134 3.23 -4.66 -4.84
CA VAL A 134 3.88 -4.41 -3.54
C VAL A 134 3.58 -2.97 -3.08
N PHE A 135 3.69 -1.99 -3.97
CA PHE A 135 3.41 -0.59 -3.68
C PHE A 135 1.98 -0.38 -3.17
N GLU A 136 0.97 -0.96 -3.85
CA GLU A 136 -0.44 -0.87 -3.44
C GLU A 136 -0.64 -1.43 -2.02
N VAL A 137 -0.04 -2.58 -1.70
CA VAL A 137 -0.19 -3.18 -0.36
C VAL A 137 0.49 -2.35 0.72
N ILE A 138 1.73 -1.91 0.48
CA ILE A 138 2.56 -1.34 1.56
C ILE A 138 2.43 0.16 1.72
N HIS A 139 2.09 0.89 0.65
CA HIS A 139 1.97 2.35 0.67
C HIS A 139 0.50 2.79 0.73
N GLU A 140 -0.35 2.24 -0.13
CA GLU A 140 -1.74 2.67 -0.27
C GLU A 140 -2.61 2.13 0.87
N LYS A 141 -2.50 0.81 1.14
CA LYS A 141 -3.10 0.17 2.32
C LYS A 141 -2.28 0.35 3.60
N ALA A 142 -1.03 0.82 3.48
CA ALA A 142 -0.10 1.03 4.59
C ALA A 142 0.27 -0.24 5.40
N TRP A 143 0.04 -1.44 4.85
CA TRP A 143 0.28 -2.68 5.57
C TRP A 143 1.79 -2.98 5.73
N PRO A 144 2.22 -3.72 6.76
CA PRO A 144 3.63 -4.07 6.96
C PRO A 144 4.18 -4.96 5.85
N ILE A 145 5.46 -4.76 5.47
CA ILE A 145 6.07 -5.58 4.42
C ILE A 145 6.55 -6.93 4.98
N THR A 146 5.62 -7.89 5.05
CA THR A 146 5.88 -9.27 5.44
C THR A 146 5.37 -10.24 4.37
N ARG A 147 5.85 -11.49 4.40
CA ARG A 147 5.38 -12.54 3.48
C ARG A 147 3.87 -12.73 3.60
N ASP A 148 3.38 -12.95 4.83
CA ASP A 148 1.96 -13.18 5.11
C ASP A 148 1.12 -12.00 4.62
N THR A 149 1.56 -10.77 4.90
CA THR A 149 0.85 -9.57 4.49
C THR A 149 0.72 -9.45 2.97
N LEU A 150 1.81 -9.68 2.23
CA LEU A 150 1.77 -9.63 0.76
C LEU A 150 0.94 -10.78 0.18
N CYS A 151 1.09 -12.00 0.70
CA CYS A 151 0.31 -13.15 0.25
C CYS A 151 -1.20 -12.91 0.50
N ASP A 152 -1.57 -12.49 1.70
CA ASP A 152 -2.97 -12.29 2.07
C ASP A 152 -3.57 -11.11 1.33
N ALA A 153 -2.87 -9.97 1.18
CA ALA A 153 -3.40 -8.81 0.47
C ALA A 153 -3.73 -9.07 -1.01
N ILE A 154 -2.96 -9.93 -1.68
CA ILE A 154 -3.19 -10.30 -3.09
C ILE A 154 -4.38 -11.27 -3.20
N LEU A 155 -4.53 -12.16 -2.23
CA LEU A 155 -5.57 -13.20 -2.22
C LEU A 155 -6.89 -12.72 -1.63
N LEU A 156 -6.89 -11.60 -0.91
CA LEU A 156 -8.09 -11.06 -0.28
C LEU A 156 -9.09 -10.60 -1.34
N GLY A 157 -10.24 -11.27 -1.40
CA GLY A 157 -11.31 -10.98 -2.37
C GLY A 157 -12.21 -9.79 -2.00
N TYR A 158 -12.06 -9.21 -0.80
CA TYR A 158 -12.71 -7.95 -0.41
C TYR A 158 -12.01 -7.39 0.83
N ASP A 159 -11.91 -6.07 0.95
CA ASP A 159 -11.37 -5.41 2.13
C ASP A 159 -12.37 -4.39 2.66
N VAL A 160 -12.42 -4.20 3.98
CA VAL A 160 -13.33 -3.22 4.60
C VAL A 160 -12.48 -2.24 5.39
N PHE A 161 -12.31 -1.05 4.83
CA PHE A 161 -11.50 -0.02 5.45
C PHE A 161 -12.37 0.93 6.29
N PRO A 162 -12.03 1.15 7.57
CA PRO A 162 -12.58 2.24 8.34
C PRO A 162 -11.97 3.56 7.86
N ILE A 163 -12.80 4.50 7.43
CA ILE A 163 -12.42 5.87 7.13
C ILE A 163 -12.90 6.73 8.30
N GLU A 164 -11.94 7.39 8.94
CA GLU A 164 -12.23 8.36 9.99
C GLU A 164 -12.41 9.74 9.36
N ARG A 165 -13.55 10.39 9.64
CA ARG A 165 -13.80 11.77 9.24
C ARG A 165 -13.99 12.66 10.46
N LEU A 166 -13.47 13.88 10.35
CA LEU A 166 -13.74 14.94 11.31
C LEU A 166 -15.05 15.62 10.92
N VAL A 167 -15.99 15.69 11.85
CA VAL A 167 -17.26 16.39 11.67
C VAL A 167 -17.29 17.55 12.65
N VAL A 168 -17.44 18.76 12.12
CA VAL A 168 -17.61 19.97 12.93
C VAL A 168 -19.10 20.18 13.13
N LEU A 169 -19.57 19.98 14.36
CA LEU A 169 -20.96 20.25 14.73
C LEU A 169 -21.03 21.60 15.44
N GLU A 170 -21.88 22.50 14.94
CA GLU A 170 -22.00 23.90 15.41
C GLU A 170 -22.11 23.99 16.95
N ASP A 171 -22.83 23.06 17.58
CA ASP A 171 -23.16 23.12 19.00
C ASP A 171 -22.32 22.21 19.91
N SER A 172 -21.50 21.32 19.34
CA SER A 172 -20.81 20.28 20.12
C SER A 172 -19.34 20.08 19.77
N GLY A 173 -18.78 20.92 18.90
CA GLY A 173 -17.37 20.93 18.57
C GLY A 173 -17.00 19.90 17.50
N ILE A 174 -15.75 19.44 17.54
CA ILE A 174 -15.18 18.51 16.56
C ILE A 174 -15.39 17.08 17.04
N HIS A 175 -16.07 16.28 16.21
CA HIS A 175 -16.32 14.85 16.44
C HIS A 175 -15.57 13.99 15.43
N TYR A 176 -15.32 12.74 15.82
CA TYR A 176 -14.81 11.70 14.93
C TYR A 176 -15.94 10.74 14.57
N GLU A 177 -16.20 10.58 13.28
CA GLU A 177 -17.07 9.53 12.77
C GLU A 177 -16.24 8.49 12.01
N VAL A 178 -16.62 7.22 12.13
CA VAL A 178 -15.97 6.11 11.43
C VAL A 178 -16.97 5.52 10.43
N ASP A 179 -16.75 5.81 9.16
CA ASP A 179 -17.48 5.18 8.07
C ASP A 179 -16.73 3.91 7.64
N LYS A 180 -17.46 2.84 7.32
CA LYS A 180 -16.87 1.63 6.74
C LYS A 180 -17.12 1.64 5.25
N PHE A 181 -16.07 1.45 4.49
CA PHE A 181 -16.12 1.39 3.04
C PHE A 181 -15.59 0.03 2.56
N ASN A 182 -16.28 -0.56 1.58
CA ASN A 182 -15.83 -1.77 0.89
C ASN A 182 -14.76 -1.40 -0.13
N ASP A 183 -13.50 -1.58 0.25
CA ASP A 183 -12.36 -1.32 -0.61
C ASP A 183 -12.22 -2.44 -1.66
N PRO A 184 -12.10 -2.10 -2.96
CA PRO A 184 -11.80 -3.07 -3.99
C PRO A 184 -10.57 -3.90 -3.62
N THR A 185 -10.47 -5.08 -4.25
CA THR A 185 -9.28 -5.91 -4.05
C THR A 185 -8.02 -5.15 -4.45
N THR A 186 -6.87 -5.56 -3.89
CA THR A 186 -5.56 -5.00 -4.25
C THR A 186 -5.32 -5.01 -5.77
N LEU A 187 -5.71 -6.10 -6.45
CA LEU A 187 -5.49 -6.25 -7.89
C LEU A 187 -6.42 -5.34 -8.70
N SER A 188 -7.68 -5.18 -8.29
CA SER A 188 -8.62 -4.27 -8.95
C SER A 188 -8.21 -2.81 -8.75
N ASN A 189 -7.87 -2.40 -7.51
CA ASN A 189 -7.37 -1.05 -7.23
C ASN A 189 -6.15 -0.72 -8.09
N MET A 190 -5.17 -1.64 -8.16
CA MET A 190 -3.99 -1.45 -9.00
C MET A 190 -4.35 -1.37 -10.49
N LYS A 191 -5.20 -2.27 -11.02
CA LYS A 191 -5.68 -2.24 -12.41
C LYS A 191 -6.28 -0.88 -12.74
N ASN A 192 -7.24 -0.45 -11.92
CA ASN A 192 -7.99 0.79 -12.12
C ASN A 192 -7.06 2.01 -12.09
N LYS A 193 -6.12 2.08 -11.14
CA LYS A 193 -5.11 3.15 -11.10
C LYS A 193 -4.19 3.15 -12.33
N LEU A 194 -3.80 1.98 -12.83
CA LEU A 194 -2.96 1.85 -14.04
C LEU A 194 -3.69 2.30 -15.32
N ILE A 195 -5.02 2.19 -15.41
CA ILE A 195 -5.77 2.52 -16.64
C ILE A 195 -6.50 3.88 -16.59
N SER A 196 -6.75 4.43 -15.40
CA SER A 196 -7.55 5.66 -15.19
C SER A 196 -6.75 6.95 -15.20
N GLY A 197 -5.43 6.87 -15.33
CA GLY A 197 -4.55 8.02 -15.29
C GLY A 197 -4.13 8.48 -13.88
N PHE A 198 -4.21 7.58 -12.90
CA PHE A 198 -3.73 7.83 -11.54
C PHE A 198 -2.20 7.98 -11.50
N TYR A 199 -1.49 7.10 -12.20
CA TYR A 199 -0.01 7.12 -12.24
C TYR A 199 0.58 7.90 -13.43
N ASP A 200 -0.21 8.11 -14.49
CA ASP A 200 0.20 8.78 -15.72
C ASP A 200 -0.98 9.38 -16.49
N ASP A 201 -0.76 10.05 -17.61
CA ASP A 201 -1.87 10.58 -18.42
C ASP A 201 -2.49 9.44 -19.24
N ILE A 202 -3.81 9.28 -19.22
CA ILE A 202 -4.53 8.27 -20.01
C ILE A 202 -4.26 8.40 -21.53
N ASN A 203 -4.02 9.62 -22.00
CA ASN A 203 -3.70 9.91 -23.39
C ASN A 203 -2.20 9.74 -23.70
N ASN A 204 -1.35 9.74 -22.68
CA ASN A 204 0.09 9.59 -22.79
C ASN A 204 0.65 8.70 -21.67
N PRO A 205 0.32 7.38 -21.69
CA PRO A 205 0.73 6.46 -20.65
C PRO A 205 2.26 6.31 -20.64
N LYS A 206 2.81 6.33 -19.44
CA LYS A 206 4.24 6.20 -19.17
C LYS A 206 4.59 4.72 -19.05
N ASP A 207 5.06 4.15 -20.16
CA ASP A 207 5.47 2.73 -20.25
C ASP A 207 6.59 2.33 -19.26
N PHE A 208 7.33 3.31 -18.72
CA PHE A 208 8.32 3.07 -17.67
C PHE A 208 7.70 2.71 -16.30
N ILE A 209 6.41 2.99 -16.07
CA ILE A 209 5.67 2.58 -14.87
C ILE A 209 5.27 1.11 -15.03
N VAL A 210 4.35 0.85 -15.97
CA VAL A 210 3.97 -0.47 -16.49
C VAL A 210 3.62 -0.27 -17.96
N HIS A 211 4.13 -1.11 -18.85
CA HIS A 211 3.80 -1.02 -20.28
C HIS A 211 2.31 -1.19 -20.52
N ARG A 212 1.75 -0.46 -21.49
CA ARG A 212 0.31 -0.47 -21.78
C ARG A 212 -0.27 -1.86 -22.05
N ASP A 213 0.46 -2.72 -22.75
CA ASP A 213 0.05 -4.11 -23.06
C ASP A 213 0.03 -5.04 -21.83
N MET A 214 0.60 -4.60 -20.71
CA MET A 214 0.67 -5.32 -19.44
C MET A 214 -0.38 -4.86 -18.42
N ARG A 215 -1.23 -3.88 -18.74
CA ARG A 215 -2.22 -3.28 -17.81
C ARG A 215 -3.58 -4.00 -17.78
N SER A 216 -3.71 -5.17 -18.41
CA SER A 216 -4.96 -5.95 -18.37
C SER A 216 -5.06 -6.80 -17.10
N ALA A 217 -6.30 -7.10 -16.68
CA ALA A 217 -6.56 -7.98 -15.54
C ALA A 217 -5.80 -9.31 -15.68
N GLN A 218 -5.88 -9.95 -16.85
CA GLN A 218 -5.13 -11.18 -17.17
C GLN A 218 -3.63 -11.06 -16.89
N LYS A 219 -2.97 -9.98 -17.35
CA LYS A 219 -1.51 -9.80 -17.17
C LYS A 219 -1.13 -9.48 -15.73
N ILE A 220 -2.00 -8.74 -15.04
CA ILE A 220 -1.87 -8.45 -13.62
C ILE A 220 -1.97 -9.75 -12.81
N SER A 221 -2.98 -10.57 -13.05
CA SER A 221 -3.22 -11.82 -12.34
C SER A 221 -2.14 -12.88 -12.65
N GLU A 222 -1.62 -12.95 -13.88
CA GLU A 222 -0.46 -13.77 -14.23
C GLU A 222 0.79 -13.39 -13.41
N ALA A 223 1.10 -12.08 -13.34
CA ALA A 223 2.23 -11.58 -12.58
C ALA A 223 2.05 -11.77 -11.06
N ALA A 224 0.82 -11.61 -10.55
CA ALA A 224 0.48 -11.87 -9.16
C ALA A 224 0.66 -13.36 -8.80
N LEU A 225 0.18 -14.27 -9.66
CA LEU A 225 0.36 -15.72 -9.46
C LEU A 225 1.84 -16.10 -9.41
N GLU A 226 2.64 -15.57 -10.33
CA GLU A 226 4.08 -15.78 -10.35
C GLU A 226 4.74 -15.26 -9.08
N PHE A 227 4.38 -14.04 -8.64
CA PHE A 227 4.91 -13.44 -7.43
C PHE A 227 4.57 -14.24 -6.18
N LEU A 228 3.34 -14.72 -6.04
CA LEU A 228 2.91 -15.58 -4.93
C LEU A 228 3.72 -16.89 -4.89
N LYS A 229 3.99 -17.50 -6.05
CA LYS A 229 4.80 -18.72 -6.15
C LYS A 229 6.26 -18.48 -5.75
N GLU A 230 6.87 -17.40 -6.24
CA GLU A 230 8.24 -17.02 -5.88
C GLU A 230 8.39 -16.67 -4.41
N MET A 231 7.35 -16.08 -3.82
CA MET A 231 7.24 -15.85 -2.38
C MET A 231 6.82 -17.10 -1.60
N GLY A 232 6.76 -18.30 -2.20
CA GLY A 232 6.40 -19.53 -1.50
C GLY A 232 5.11 -19.38 -0.68
N CYS A 233 4.13 -18.62 -1.18
CA CYS A 233 2.82 -18.51 -0.56
C CYS A 233 2.14 -19.88 -0.74
N ASP A 234 2.34 -20.77 0.25
CA ASP A 234 1.95 -22.17 0.16
C ASP A 234 0.45 -22.33 0.49
N LYS A 235 -0.38 -22.00 -0.50
CA LYS A 235 -1.77 -22.43 -0.55
C LYS A 235 -1.87 -23.26 -1.83
N ASP A 236 -1.98 -24.57 -1.70
CA ASP A 236 -2.13 -25.58 -2.77
C ASP A 236 -3.35 -25.37 -3.71
N LYS A 237 -3.95 -24.17 -3.72
CA LYS A 237 -5.20 -23.81 -4.41
C LYS A 237 -5.21 -22.40 -4.99
N ILE A 238 -4.08 -21.70 -5.13
CA ILE A 238 -4.09 -20.38 -5.76
C ILE A 238 -4.37 -20.57 -7.26
N SER A 239 -5.58 -20.24 -7.68
CA SER A 239 -6.02 -20.36 -9.07
C SER A 239 -5.86 -19.04 -9.80
N LEU A 240 -5.44 -19.09 -11.08
CA LEU A 240 -5.39 -17.89 -11.91
C LEU A 240 -6.78 -17.27 -12.08
N SER A 241 -7.84 -18.08 -12.10
CA SER A 241 -9.23 -17.63 -12.17
C SER A 241 -9.62 -16.79 -10.96
N GLU A 242 -9.29 -17.20 -9.74
CA GLU A 242 -9.58 -16.42 -8.52
C GLU A 242 -8.83 -15.07 -8.54
N LEU A 243 -7.58 -15.05 -8.97
CA LEU A 243 -6.83 -13.81 -9.13
C LEU A 243 -7.37 -12.93 -10.26
N LEU A 244 -7.99 -13.53 -11.28
CA LEU A 244 -8.65 -12.79 -12.36
C LEU A 244 -9.93 -12.15 -11.84
N ASP A 245 -10.75 -12.89 -11.11
CA ASP A 245 -11.96 -12.39 -10.45
C ASP A 245 -11.61 -11.20 -9.54
N ASN A 246 -10.55 -11.32 -8.72
CA ASN A 246 -10.08 -10.23 -7.88
C ASN A 246 -9.68 -9.00 -8.71
N ALA A 247 -9.01 -9.18 -9.86
CA ALA A 247 -8.58 -8.06 -10.71
C ALA A 247 -9.74 -7.42 -11.50
N GLU A 248 -10.77 -8.19 -11.83
CA GLU A 248 -11.95 -7.74 -12.55
C GLU A 248 -13.02 -7.12 -11.65
N ASP A 249 -12.93 -7.30 -10.33
CA ASP A 249 -13.89 -6.79 -9.37
C ASP A 249 -14.03 -5.26 -9.44
N ASP A 250 -15.05 -4.79 -10.15
CA ASP A 250 -15.28 -3.38 -10.47
C ASP A 250 -16.13 -2.67 -9.40
N VAL A 251 -16.13 -3.13 -8.12
CA VAL A 251 -16.93 -2.54 -7.03
C VAL A 251 -16.94 -1.02 -7.14
N ASN A 252 -18.10 -0.51 -7.58
CA ASN A 252 -18.43 0.84 -8.00
C ASN A 252 -17.30 1.86 -7.92
N ALA A 253 -16.38 1.82 -8.91
CA ALA A 253 -15.44 2.92 -9.14
C ALA A 253 -16.17 4.28 -9.23
N ASP A 254 -17.41 4.28 -9.73
CA ASP A 254 -18.28 5.46 -9.81
C ASP A 254 -18.79 5.95 -8.44
N GLU A 255 -19.15 5.06 -7.51
CA GLU A 255 -19.49 5.47 -6.12
C GLU A 255 -18.25 6.00 -5.39
N MET A 256 -17.09 5.40 -5.65
CA MET A 256 -15.79 5.83 -5.10
C MET A 256 -15.37 7.22 -5.58
N ILE A 257 -15.53 7.49 -6.88
CA ILE A 257 -15.28 8.83 -7.45
C ILE A 257 -16.27 9.84 -6.87
N GLN A 258 -17.55 9.48 -6.76
CA GLN A 258 -18.56 10.36 -6.16
C GLN A 258 -18.30 10.65 -4.68
N LEU A 259 -17.94 9.65 -3.87
CA LEU A 259 -17.59 9.84 -2.45
C LEU A 259 -16.36 10.73 -2.26
N ARG A 260 -15.30 10.52 -3.07
CA ARG A 260 -14.08 11.35 -3.02
C ARG A 260 -14.36 12.79 -3.46
N GLN A 261 -15.17 13.00 -4.50
CA GLN A 261 -15.56 14.32 -4.97
C GLN A 261 -16.46 15.05 -3.97
N THR A 262 -17.40 14.33 -3.34
CA THR A 262 -18.30 14.90 -2.32
C THR A 262 -17.48 15.33 -1.09
N ASN A 263 -16.55 14.50 -0.61
CA ASN A 263 -15.70 14.84 0.53
C ASN A 263 -14.73 16.00 0.26
N ALA A 264 -14.23 16.16 -0.97
CA ALA A 264 -13.43 17.30 -1.36
C ALA A 264 -14.24 18.61 -1.40
N GLN A 265 -15.54 18.55 -1.70
CA GLN A 265 -16.45 19.71 -1.71
C GLN A 265 -16.90 20.12 -0.31
N THR A 266 -17.00 19.19 0.65
CA THR A 266 -17.38 19.52 2.04
C THR A 266 -16.22 20.10 2.86
N MET A 267 -14.98 19.98 2.38
CA MET A 267 -13.78 20.51 3.04
C MET A 267 -13.30 21.86 2.47
N ALA A 268 -13.97 22.40 1.44
CA ALA A 268 -13.73 23.72 0.86
C ALA A 268 -14.74 24.76 1.37
#